data_AF-A0A5S9F2P9-F1
#
_entry.id   AF-A0A5S9F2P9-F1
#
_cell.length_a   1.000
_cell.length_b   1.000
_cell.length_c   1.000
_cell.angle_alpha   90.00
_cell.angle_beta   90.00
_cell.angle_gamma   90.00
#
_symmetry.space_group_name_H-M   'P 1'
#
loop_
_entity.id
_entity.type
_entity.pdbx_description
1 polymer ?
#
loop_
_entity_poly.entity_id
_entity_poly.type
_entity_poly.pdbx_seq_one_letter_code
_entity_poly.pdbx_strand_id
1 'polypeptide(L)'
;MRGISNCKFIGGSQDGKILEIISLHCRKRLCIESSTWFSKAKDAVKIVKGHSKYKDPDWFQSLCYVYEKQPKKKNDKFIVYQLIETRNIHRCEKYLENKQRMCLHEAQPGKKYCSTHKVS
;
A
#
# COMPACT_ATOMS: atom_id res chain seq x y z
N MET A 1 28.08 2.48 5.13
CA MET A 1 26.90 2.93 5.90
C MET A 1 25.84 3.42 4.94
N ARG A 2 24.61 2.88 4.98
CA ARG A 2 23.49 3.44 4.22
C ARG A 2 22.89 4.57 5.06
N GLY A 3 22.94 5.81 4.57
CA GLY A 3 22.39 6.96 5.30
C GLY A 3 20.88 6.80 5.56
N ILE A 4 20.40 7.42 6.63
CA ILE A 4 18.97 7.52 6.99
C ILE A 4 18.52 8.96 6.71
N SER A 5 17.30 9.09 6.19
CA SER A 5 16.65 10.37 5.92
C SER A 5 15.34 10.47 6.68
N ASN A 6 15.15 11.57 7.40
CA ASN A 6 13.88 11.89 8.05
C ASN A 6 12.90 12.50 7.05
N CYS A 7 11.82 11.78 6.77
CA CYS A 7 10.84 12.14 5.75
C CYS A 7 9.51 12.48 6.41
N LYS A 8 9.04 13.72 6.26
CA LYS A 8 7.73 14.18 6.73
C LYS A 8 6.69 14.00 5.62
N PHE A 9 5.54 13.43 5.98
CA PHE A 9 4.43 13.20 5.05
C PHE A 9 3.30 14.21 5.31
N ILE A 10 2.70 14.71 4.22
CA ILE A 10 1.57 15.63 4.23
C ILE A 10 0.42 15.01 3.43
N GLY A 11 -0.74 14.88 4.06
CA GLY A 11 -1.95 14.25 3.52
C GLY A 11 -1.97 12.72 3.62
N GLY A 12 -3.14 12.14 3.38
CA GLY A 12 -3.33 10.69 3.30
C GLY A 12 -3.13 9.94 4.62
N SER A 13 -2.82 8.64 4.52
CA SER A 13 -2.71 7.74 5.68
C SER A 13 -1.51 8.01 6.61
N GLN A 14 -0.55 8.81 6.15
CA GLN A 14 0.67 9.13 6.92
C GLN A 14 0.78 10.61 7.28
N ASP A 15 -0.30 11.38 7.16
CA ASP A 15 -0.26 12.82 7.43
C ASP A 15 0.33 13.14 8.81
N GLY A 16 1.20 14.15 8.85
CA GLY A 16 1.88 14.62 10.05
C GLY A 16 3.01 13.70 10.55
N LYS A 17 3.18 12.49 10.01
CA LYS A 17 4.21 11.55 10.48
C LYS A 17 5.59 11.89 9.90
N ILE A 18 6.61 11.59 10.69
CA ILE A 18 8.01 11.58 10.28
C ILE A 18 8.48 10.13 10.28
N LEU A 19 8.91 9.64 9.13
CA LEU A 19 9.42 8.28 8.96
C LEU A 19 10.91 8.33 8.60
N GLU A 20 11.67 7.42 9.22
CA GLU A 20 13.05 7.17 8.86
C GLU A 20 13.09 6.26 7.63
N ILE A 21 13.61 6.78 6.53
CA ILE A 21 13.75 6.06 5.27
C ILE A 21 15.22 5.98 4.93
N ILE A 22 15.70 4.79 4.55
CA ILE A 22 17.05 4.63 4.01
C ILE A 22 17.19 5.56 2.81
N SER A 23 18.24 6.40 2.78
CA SER A 23 18.38 7.47 1.78
C SER A 23 18.30 6.97 0.33
N LEU A 24 18.73 5.74 0.05
CA LEU A 24 18.61 5.10 -1.26
C LEU A 24 17.14 4.89 -1.72
N HIS A 25 16.24 4.72 -0.75
CA HIS A 25 14.80 4.58 -0.98
C HIS A 25 14.06 5.92 -0.94
N CYS A 26 14.73 7.03 -0.61
CA CYS A 26 14.16 8.38 -0.63
C CYS A 26 14.07 8.94 -2.07
N ARG A 27 13.27 8.27 -2.90
CA ARG A 27 13.07 8.55 -4.34
C ARG A 27 12.16 9.77 -4.55
N LYS A 28 12.09 10.29 -5.78
CA LYS A 28 11.21 11.43 -6.11
C LYS A 28 9.73 11.14 -5.80
N ARG A 29 9.30 9.88 -5.96
CA ARG A 29 7.95 9.41 -5.62
C ARG A 29 8.02 8.18 -4.74
N LEU A 30 7.10 8.10 -3.79
CA LEU A 30 6.89 6.95 -2.92
C LEU A 30 5.43 6.51 -3.03
N CYS A 31 5.22 5.21 -3.17
CA CYS A 31 3.90 4.60 -2.97
C CYS A 31 3.91 3.90 -1.62
N ILE A 32 2.97 4.28 -0.75
CA ILE A 32 2.72 3.57 0.51
C ILE A 32 1.43 2.81 0.34
N GLU A 33 1.54 1.48 0.35
CA GLU A 33 0.39 0.60 0.24
C GLU A 33 -0.27 0.41 1.61
N SER A 34 -1.60 0.44 1.62
CA SER A 34 -2.44 0.07 2.76
C SER A 34 -3.40 -1.02 2.30
N SER A 35 -3.54 -2.06 3.10
CA SER A 35 -4.41 -3.19 2.79
C SER A 35 -5.34 -3.43 3.96
N THR A 36 -6.64 -3.52 3.66
CA THR A 36 -7.70 -3.72 4.63
C THR A 36 -8.54 -4.91 4.22
N TRP A 37 -8.73 -5.83 5.14
CA TRP A 37 -9.59 -7.00 4.97
C TRP A 37 -10.88 -6.77 5.74
N PHE A 38 -11.99 -7.22 5.18
CA PHE A 38 -13.31 -7.12 5.77
C PHE A 38 -13.94 -8.50 5.85
N SER A 39 -14.63 -8.78 6.96
CA SER A 39 -15.48 -9.96 7.09
C SER A 39 -16.90 -9.56 7.50
N LYS A 40 -17.87 -10.30 6.97
CA LYS A 40 -19.27 -10.17 7.31
C LYS A 40 -19.50 -10.69 8.72
N ALA A 41 -20.16 -9.88 9.53
CA ALA A 41 -20.82 -10.30 10.76
C ALA A 41 -22.33 -10.29 10.55
N LYS A 42 -23.08 -10.90 11.48
CA LYS A 42 -24.54 -11.08 11.39
C LYS A 42 -25.27 -9.81 10.90
N ASP A 43 -24.93 -8.66 11.49
CA ASP A 43 -25.55 -7.36 11.20
C ASP A 43 -24.50 -6.23 11.00
N ALA A 44 -23.24 -6.58 10.71
CA ALA A 44 -22.14 -5.60 10.63
C ALA A 44 -21.01 -6.06 9.72
N VAL A 45 -20.05 -5.15 9.45
CA VAL A 45 -18.78 -5.46 8.79
C VAL A 45 -17.65 -5.30 9.80
N LYS A 46 -16.78 -6.30 9.91
CA LYS A 46 -15.59 -6.26 10.77
C LYS A 46 -14.35 -5.98 9.94
N ILE A 47 -13.53 -5.03 10.39
CA ILE A 47 -12.20 -4.78 9.82
C ILE A 47 -11.22 -5.79 10.44
N VAL A 48 -10.58 -6.59 9.60
CA VAL A 48 -9.58 -7.59 10.00
C VAL A 48 -8.20 -7.01 9.73
N LYS A 49 -7.43 -6.77 10.79
CA LYS A 49 -6.02 -6.35 10.69
C LYS A 49 -5.13 -7.58 10.55
N GLY A 50 -4.21 -7.54 9.58
CA GLY A 50 -3.26 -8.62 9.32
C GLY A 50 -3.58 -9.44 8.07
N HIS A 51 -2.55 -10.02 7.47
CA HIS A 51 -2.64 -10.82 6.24
C HIS A 51 -3.61 -11.99 6.48
N SER A 52 -4.64 -12.11 5.65
CA SER A 52 -5.69 -13.11 5.86
C SER A 52 -5.10 -14.52 5.82
N LYS A 53 -5.10 -15.20 6.97
CA LYS A 53 -5.10 -16.68 7.04
C LYS A 53 -6.42 -17.27 6.55
N TYR A 54 -7.37 -16.42 6.16
CA TYR A 54 -8.69 -16.79 5.70
C TYR A 54 -8.67 -16.96 4.18
N LYS A 55 -9.09 -18.15 3.75
CA LYS A 55 -9.32 -18.55 2.36
C LYS A 55 -10.41 -17.68 1.69
N ASP A 56 -11.32 -17.12 2.49
CA ASP A 56 -12.38 -16.20 2.09
C ASP A 56 -12.54 -15.06 3.10
N PRO A 57 -11.83 -13.93 2.96
CA PRO A 57 -12.34 -12.67 3.43
C PRO A 57 -13.46 -12.22 2.48
N ASP A 58 -14.65 -11.95 3.01
CA ASP A 58 -15.80 -11.53 2.19
C ASP A 58 -15.49 -10.33 1.30
N TRP A 59 -14.57 -9.47 1.74
CA TRP A 59 -14.11 -8.32 0.96
C TRP A 59 -12.67 -7.91 1.31
N PHE A 60 -11.90 -7.52 0.29
CA PHE A 60 -10.55 -6.99 0.40
C PHE A 60 -10.40 -5.67 -0.35
N GLN A 61 -9.73 -4.69 0.26
CA GLN A 61 -9.35 -3.44 -0.39
C GLN A 61 -7.87 -3.15 -0.20
N SER A 62 -7.18 -2.80 -1.29
CA SER A 62 -5.80 -2.31 -1.26
C SER A 62 -5.76 -0.91 -1.87
N LEU A 63 -5.12 0.02 -1.16
CA LEU A 63 -4.94 1.41 -1.58
C LEU A 63 -3.44 1.70 -1.69
N CYS A 64 -3.03 2.40 -2.73
CA CYS A 64 -1.72 3.05 -2.80
C CYS A 64 -1.88 4.55 -2.62
N TYR A 65 -1.21 5.08 -1.61
CA TYR A 65 -1.05 6.51 -1.41
C TYR A 65 0.26 6.93 -2.07
N VAL A 66 0.18 7.67 -3.18
CA VAL A 66 1.36 8.13 -3.90
C VAL A 66 1.71 9.54 -3.42
N TYR A 67 2.94 9.65 -2.92
CA TYR A 67 3.50 10.89 -2.47
C TYR A 67 4.63 11.34 -3.39
N GLU A 68 4.73 12.65 -3.61
CA GLU A 68 5.82 13.25 -4.35
C GLU A 68 6.68 14.12 -3.44
N LYS A 69 8.00 13.96 -3.59
CA LYS A 69 9.02 14.70 -2.87
C LYS A 69 8.97 16.16 -3.29
N GLN A 70 8.77 17.02 -2.31
CA GLN A 70 8.71 18.45 -2.53
C GLN A 70 10.12 19.05 -2.66
N PRO A 71 10.27 20.16 -3.41
CA PRO A 71 11.52 20.91 -3.45
C PRO A 71 11.95 21.32 -2.03
N LYS A 72 13.23 21.10 -1.71
CA LYS A 72 13.77 21.44 -0.40
C LYS A 72 13.84 22.95 -0.23
N LYS A 73 13.23 23.49 0.82
CA LYS A 73 13.40 24.90 1.20
C LYS A 73 14.63 25.06 2.08
N LYS A 74 15.18 26.28 2.11
CA LYS A 74 16.46 26.61 2.77
C LYS A 74 16.51 26.21 4.26
N ASN A 75 15.36 26.11 4.93
CA ASN A 75 15.24 25.80 6.36
C ASN A 75 14.56 24.44 6.65
N ASP A 76 14.36 23.60 5.64
CA ASP A 76 13.69 22.32 5.86
C ASP A 76 14.60 21.34 6.60
N LYS A 77 14.21 21.04 7.84
CA LYS A 77 14.83 19.99 8.67
C LYS A 77 14.54 18.58 8.15
N PHE A 78 13.52 18.42 7.32
CA PHE A 78 13.00 17.14 6.85
C PHE A 78 12.85 17.14 5.33
N ILE A 79 12.89 15.95 4.74
CA ILE A 79 12.43 15.78 3.37
C ILE A 79 10.90 15.72 3.40
N VAL A 80 10.24 16.62 2.68
CA VAL A 80 8.77 16.67 2.65
C VAL A 80 8.24 15.86 1.47
N TYR A 81 7.28 15.00 1.75
CA TYR A 81 6.48 14.25 0.79
C TYR A 81 5.04 14.70 0.90
N GLN A 82 4.43 15.08 -0.22
CA GLN A 82 3.02 15.47 -0.27
C GLN A 82 2.22 14.46 -1.07
N LEU A 83 1.07 14.06 -0.54
CA LEU A 83 0.14 13.19 -1.24
C LEU A 83 -0.33 13.88 -2.52
N ILE A 84 -0.19 13.20 -3.64
CA ILE A 84 -0.68 13.69 -4.94
C ILE A 84 -1.87 12.89 -5.45
N GLU A 85 -2.00 11.62 -5.04
CA GLU A 85 -3.12 10.76 -5.43
C GLU A 85 -3.30 9.59 -4.47
N THR A 86 -4.52 9.09 -4.41
CA THR A 86 -4.84 7.79 -3.81
C THR A 86 -5.44 6.91 -4.89
N ARG A 87 -4.85 5.74 -5.10
CA ARG A 87 -5.26 4.77 -6.12
C ARG A 87 -5.78 3.51 -5.45
N ASN A 88 -6.90 2.98 -5.93
CA ASN A 88 -7.30 1.61 -5.62
C ASN A 88 -6.38 0.66 -6.39
N ILE A 89 -5.84 -0.34 -5.69
CA ILE A 89 -5.11 -1.45 -6.30
C ILE A 89 -6.03 -2.66 -6.30
N HIS A 90 -6.43 -3.09 -7.48
CA HIS A 90 -7.14 -4.35 -7.65
C HIS A 90 -6.11 -5.48 -7.59
N ARG A 91 -6.08 -6.27 -6.52
CA ARG A 91 -5.13 -7.39 -6.40
C ARG A 91 -5.63 -8.62 -7.13
N CYS A 92 -4.68 -9.43 -7.57
CA CYS A 92 -4.92 -10.74 -8.12
C CYS A 92 -5.65 -11.67 -7.13
N GLU A 93 -6.75 -12.28 -7.57
CA GLU A 93 -7.58 -13.19 -6.78
C GLU A 93 -6.98 -14.61 -6.63
N LYS A 94 -5.74 -14.85 -7.10
CA LYS A 94 -5.12 -16.19 -6.97
C LYS A 94 -4.65 -16.43 -5.54
N TYR A 95 -5.21 -17.46 -4.89
CA TYR A 95 -4.64 -18.02 -3.67
C TYR A 95 -3.40 -18.88 -3.98
N LEU A 96 -2.30 -18.61 -3.29
CA LEU A 96 -1.02 -19.32 -3.40
C LEU A 96 -0.93 -20.33 -2.26
N GLU A 97 -1.33 -21.58 -2.52
CA GLU A 97 -1.38 -22.64 -1.50
C GLU A 97 -0.03 -22.86 -0.80
N ASN A 98 1.06 -22.88 -1.57
CA ASN A 98 2.42 -23.04 -1.07
C ASN A 98 2.88 -21.93 -0.11
N LYS A 99 2.27 -20.75 -0.18
CA LYS A 99 2.58 -19.59 0.67
C LYS A 99 1.44 -19.26 1.63
N GLN A 100 0.37 -20.06 1.62
CA GLN A 100 -0.86 -19.89 2.39
C GLN A 100 -1.38 -18.44 2.38
N ARG A 101 -1.39 -17.82 1.20
CA ARG A 101 -1.78 -16.40 1.06
C ARG A 101 -2.25 -16.05 -0.33
N MET A 102 -3.01 -14.97 -0.45
CA MET A 102 -3.35 -14.36 -1.73
C MET A 102 -2.11 -13.79 -2.44
N CYS A 103 -2.15 -13.80 -3.78
CA CYS A 103 -1.16 -13.15 -4.62
C CYS A 103 -1.16 -11.64 -4.36
N LEU A 104 0.03 -11.05 -4.18
CA LEU A 104 0.19 -9.61 -3.94
C LEU A 104 0.35 -8.80 -5.24
N HIS A 105 0.31 -9.44 -6.40
CA HIS A 105 0.44 -8.71 -7.66
C HIS A 105 -0.89 -7.98 -7.97
N GLU A 106 -0.78 -6.82 -8.60
CA GLU A 106 -1.93 -6.13 -9.17
C GLU A 106 -2.53 -6.99 -10.30
N ALA A 107 -3.85 -7.06 -10.34
CA ALA A 107 -4.59 -7.69 -11.41
C ALA A 107 -4.46 -6.86 -12.69
N GLN A 108 -4.57 -7.50 -13.85
CA GLN A 108 -4.60 -6.74 -15.10
C GLN A 108 -5.85 -5.85 -15.16
N PRO A 109 -5.82 -4.70 -15.85
CA PRO A 109 -6.98 -3.84 -15.99
C PRO A 109 -8.22 -4.61 -16.48
N GLY A 110 -9.32 -4.53 -15.73
CA GLY A 110 -10.57 -5.24 -16.04
C GLY A 110 -10.55 -6.75 -15.83
N LYS A 111 -9.49 -7.32 -15.23
CA LYS A 111 -9.37 -8.77 -14.97
C LYS A 111 -9.24 -9.06 -13.48
N LYS A 112 -9.55 -10.31 -13.12
CA LYS A 112 -9.42 -10.84 -11.74
C LYS A 112 -7.99 -11.24 -11.36
N TYR A 113 -7.13 -11.50 -12.35
CA TYR A 113 -5.79 -12.08 -12.12
C TYR A 113 -4.68 -11.21 -12.70
N CYS A 114 -3.49 -11.33 -12.12
CA CYS A 114 -2.28 -10.70 -12.63
C CYS A 114 -1.76 -11.43 -13.88
N SER A 115 -0.75 -10.84 -14.53
CA SER A 115 -0.13 -11.39 -15.74
C SER A 115 0.44 -12.81 -15.56
N THR A 116 0.82 -13.21 -14.35
CA THR A 116 1.41 -14.52 -14.05
C THR A 116 0.38 -15.60 -13.74
N HIS A 117 -0.85 -15.23 -13.39
CA HIS A 117 -1.91 -16.16 -12.97
C HIS A 117 -3.13 -16.09 -13.90
N LYS A 118 -2.91 -15.80 -15.19
CA LYS A 118 -3.98 -15.75 -16.19
C LYS A 118 -4.83 -17.00 -16.07
N VAL A 119 -6.12 -16.81 -15.80
CA VAL A 119 -7.11 -17.87 -15.98
C VAL A 119 -7.51 -17.83 -17.44
N SER A 120 -7.33 -18.97 -18.10
CA SER A 120 -7.76 -19.26 -19.47
C SER A 120 -9.24 -18.99 -19.65
#